data_AF-A0A2G9U819-F1
#
_entry.id   AF-A0A2G9U819-F1
#
_cell.length_a   1.000
_cell.length_b   1.000
_cell.length_c   1.000
_cell.angle_alpha   90.00
_cell.angle_beta   90.00
_cell.angle_gamma   90.00
#
_symmetry.space_group_name_H-M   'P 1'
#
loop_
_entity.id
_entity.type
_entity.pdbx_description
1 polymer ?
#
loop_
_entity_poly.entity_id
_entity_poly.type
_entity_poly.pdbx_seq_one_letter_code
_entity_poly.pdbx_strand_id
1 'polypeptide(L)' 'MAPKRKNPRKPVKNEEDNLLQRVCANKRERQRTKELNDAFSILRKIIPSMPSDKMSKIHTLRIASDYIRFLDQ' A
#
# COMPACT_ATOMS: atom_id res chain seq x y z
N MET A 1 -42.25 7.33 -41.37
CA MET A 1 -40.90 7.88 -41.06
C MET A 1 -40.56 7.48 -39.62
N ALA A 2 -39.50 6.67 -39.41
CA ALA A 2 -39.09 6.24 -38.07
C ALA A 2 -37.98 7.16 -37.50
N PRO A 3 -37.96 7.50 -36.20
CA PRO A 3 -36.94 8.38 -35.65
C PRO A 3 -35.63 7.62 -35.42
N LYS A 4 -34.52 8.18 -35.92
CA LYS A 4 -33.16 7.66 -35.70
C LYS A 4 -32.79 7.74 -34.21
N ARG A 5 -32.44 6.58 -33.62
CA ARG A 5 -31.84 6.48 -32.28
C ARG A 5 -30.52 7.25 -32.25
N LYS A 6 -30.44 8.32 -31.45
CA LYS A 6 -29.18 9.03 -31.15
C LYS A 6 -28.36 8.16 -30.20
N ASN A 7 -27.27 7.57 -30.69
CA ASN A 7 -26.25 6.95 -29.83
C ASN A 7 -25.66 8.03 -28.90
N PRO A 8 -25.60 7.83 -27.58
CA PRO A 8 -24.92 8.75 -26.69
C PRO A 8 -23.42 8.65 -27.00
N ARG A 9 -22.85 9.73 -27.54
CA ARG A 9 -21.41 9.84 -27.73
C ARG A 9 -20.77 9.74 -26.34
N LYS A 10 -19.85 8.79 -26.16
CA LYS A 10 -19.05 8.68 -24.93
C LYS A 10 -18.41 10.06 -24.66
N PRO A 11 -18.50 10.60 -23.43
CA PRO A 11 -17.87 11.88 -23.13
C PRO A 11 -16.36 11.74 -23.34
N VAL A 12 -15.80 12.67 -24.12
CA VAL A 12 -14.35 12.82 -24.27
C VAL A 12 -13.84 13.18 -22.88
N LYS A 13 -13.22 12.24 -22.17
CA LYS A 13 -12.59 12.54 -20.88
C LYS A 13 -11.40 13.47 -21.17
N ASN A 14 -11.39 14.65 -20.56
CA ASN A 14 -10.25 15.57 -20.66
C ASN A 14 -8.99 14.83 -20.17
N GLU A 15 -7.87 14.98 -20.87
CA GLU A 15 -6.61 14.32 -20.49
C GLU A 15 -6.16 14.72 -19.07
N GLU A 16 -6.50 15.94 -18.64
CA GLU A 16 -6.30 16.43 -17.28
C GLU A 16 -7.06 15.60 -16.23
N ASP A 17 -8.32 15.22 -16.49
CA ASP A 17 -9.10 14.38 -15.57
C ASP A 17 -8.48 13.00 -15.43
N ASN A 18 -7.93 12.45 -16.51
CA ASN A 18 -7.23 11.17 -16.49
C ASN A 18 -5.93 11.26 -15.67
N LEU A 19 -5.17 12.35 -15.84
CA LEU A 19 -3.97 12.61 -15.06
C LEU A 19 -4.29 12.78 -13.57
N LEU A 20 -5.31 13.56 -13.22
CA LEU A 20 -5.77 13.74 -11.85
C LEU A 20 -6.19 12.41 -11.21
N GLN A 21 -6.93 11.57 -11.95
CA GLN A 21 -7.32 10.24 -11.47
C GLN A 21 -6.10 9.37 -11.16
N ARG A 22 -5.08 9.38 -12.03
CA ARG A 22 -3.81 8.64 -11.82
C ARG A 22 -3.04 9.17 -10.61
N VAL A 23 -2.96 10.49 -10.45
CA VAL A 23 -2.30 11.12 -9.29
C VAL A 23 -3.00 10.75 -7.98
N CYS A 24 -4.33 10.83 -7.95
CA CYS A 24 -5.12 10.43 -6.78
C CYS A 24 -4.93 8.94 -6.44
N ALA A 25 -4.91 8.06 -7.44
CA ALA A 25 -4.66 6.63 -7.24
C ALA A 25 -3.25 6.38 -6.68
N ASN A 26 -2.22 7.02 -7.25
CA ASN A 26 -0.85 6.92 -6.76
C ASN A 26 -0.70 7.43 -5.32
N LYS A 27 -1.37 8.54 -4.99
CA LYS A 27 -1.37 9.09 -3.61
C LYS A 27 -1.98 8.09 -2.63
N ARG A 28 -3.09 7.45 -3.00
CA ARG A 28 -3.74 6.42 -2.18
C ARG A 28 -2.82 5.22 -1.96
N GLU A 29 -2.17 4.70 -3.00
CA GLU A 29 -1.28 3.53 -2.85
C GLU A 29 -0.03 3.86 -2.03
N ARG A 30 0.52 5.08 -2.18
CA ARG A 30 1.60 5.58 -1.32
C ARG A 30 1.19 5.63 0.14
N GLN A 31 -0.02 6.13 0.44
CA GLN A 31 -0.55 6.19 1.79
C GLN A 31 -0.71 4.79 2.40
N ARG A 32 -1.29 3.85 1.65
CA ARG A 32 -1.40 2.44 2.05
C ARG A 32 -0.03 1.81 2.34
N THR A 33 0.96 2.05 1.47
CA THR A 33 2.32 1.54 1.67
C THR A 33 3.00 2.18 2.88
N LYS A 34 2.73 3.46 3.15
CA LYS A 34 3.20 4.17 4.34
C LYS A 34 2.66 3.52 5.61
N GLU A 35 1.35 3.31 5.70
CA GLU A 35 0.70 2.65 6.84
C GLU A 35 1.29 1.25 7.10
N LEU A 36 1.55 0.48 6.04
CA LEU A 36 2.24 -0.81 6.15
C LEU A 36 3.65 -0.66 6.73
N ASN A 37 4.44 0.31 6.24
CA ASN A 37 5.79 0.54 6.74
C ASN A 37 5.82 1.05 8.19
N ASP A 38 4.81 1.82 8.59
CA ASP A 38 4.63 2.30 9.96
C ASP A 38 4.36 1.10 10.89
N ALA A 39 3.48 0.17 10.49
CA ALA A 39 3.26 -1.08 11.21
C ALA A 39 4.53 -1.95 11.32
N PHE A 40 5.33 -2.07 10.25
CA PHE A 40 6.64 -2.75 10.30
C PHE A 40 7.62 -2.07 11.26
N SER A 41 7.58 -0.74 11.34
CA SER A 41 8.43 0.02 12.26
C SER A 41 8.02 -0.21 13.71
N ILE A 42 6.72 -0.29 14.00
CA ILE A 42 6.21 -0.67 15.33
C ILE A 42 6.67 -2.08 15.69
N LEU A 43 6.51 -3.04 14.78
CA LEU A 43 6.93 -4.42 14.99
C LEU A 43 8.43 -4.52 15.33
N ARG A 44 9.29 -3.77 14.63
CA ARG A 44 10.73 -3.72 14.89
C ARG A 44 11.10 -3.16 16.27
N LYS A 45 10.28 -2.29 16.85
CA LYS A 45 10.54 -1.74 18.19
C LYS A 45 10.29 -2.77 19.30
N ILE A 46 9.38 -3.71 19.06
CA ILE A 46 8.99 -4.74 20.04
C ILE A 46 9.93 -5.94 19.96
N ILE A 47 10.44 -6.24 18.77
CA ILE A 47 11.39 -7.34 18.57
C ILE A 47 12.76 -6.95 19.14
N PRO A 48 13.36 -7.78 20.01
CA PRO A 48 14.72 -7.55 20.47
C PRO A 48 15.72 -7.67 19.30
N SER A 49 16.47 -6.60 19.03
CA SER A 49 17.51 -6.56 17.99
C SER A 49 18.66 -5.65 18.38
N MET A 50 19.86 -5.89 17.81
CA MET A 50 20.99 -4.99 18.01
C MET A 50 20.81 -3.67 17.23
N PRO A 51 21.24 -2.52 17.79
CA PRO A 51 21.01 -1.20 17.19
C PRO A 51 21.64 -0.99 15.81
N SER A 52 22.61 -1.83 15.43
CA SER A 52 23.26 -1.79 14.11
C SER A 52 22.67 -2.79 13.09
N ASP A 53 21.72 -3.63 13.49
CA ASP A 53 21.17 -4.63 12.58
C ASP A 53 20.24 -3.98 11.56
N LYS A 54 20.63 -4.07 10.28
CA LYS A 54 19.75 -3.72 9.17
C LYS A 54 18.63 -4.75 9.09
N MET A 55 17.52 -4.49 9.79
CA MET A 55 16.31 -5.30 9.73
C MET A 55 15.62 -5.15 8.36
N SER A 56 15.71 -6.17 7.50
CA SER A 56 14.87 -6.27 6.29
C SER A 56 13.44 -6.71 6.65
N LYS A 57 12.45 -6.48 5.76
CA LYS A 57 11.05 -6.89 6.03
C LYS A 57 10.91 -8.38 6.32
N ILE A 58 11.56 -9.23 5.52
CA ILE A 58 11.53 -10.68 5.71
C ILE A 58 12.22 -11.09 7.01
N HIS A 59 13.33 -10.44 7.35
CA HIS A 59 14.07 -10.74 8.57
C HIS A 59 13.27 -10.36 9.82
N THR A 60 12.63 -9.18 9.81
CA THR A 60 11.70 -8.76 10.88
C THR A 60 10.62 -9.81 11.11
N LEU A 61 10.00 -10.35 10.06
CA LEU A 61 8.94 -11.37 10.21
C LEU A 61 9.45 -12.70 10.78
N ARG A 62 10.65 -13.12 10.39
CA ARG A 62 11.29 -14.33 10.91
C ARG A 62 11.57 -14.21 12.40
N ILE A 63 12.29 -13.15 12.80
CA ILE A 63 12.60 -12.93 14.22
C ILE A 63 11.33 -12.73 15.03
N ALA A 64 10.31 -12.02 14.52
CA ALA A 64 9.02 -11.90 15.20
C ALA A 64 8.43 -13.27 15.56
N SER A 65 8.43 -14.19 14.60
CA SER A 65 7.86 -15.52 14.76
C SER A 65 8.66 -16.35 15.77
N ASP A 66 9.99 -16.28 15.69
CA ASP A 66 10.88 -16.97 16.63
C ASP A 66 10.79 -16.38 18.05
N TYR A 67 10.61 -15.05 18.16
CA TYR A 67 10.42 -14.38 19.44
C TYR A 67 9.09 -14.76 20.10
N ILE A 68 8.00 -14.87 19.34
CA ILE A 68 6.73 -15.38 19.87
C ILE A 68 6.90 -16.81 20.41
N ARG A 69 7.58 -17.69 19.65
CA ARG A 69 7.85 -19.07 20.08
C ARG A 69 8.70 -19.14 21.34
N PHE A 70 9.69 -18.24 21.47
CA PHE A 70 10.54 -18.16 22.65
C PHE A 70 9.75 -17.74 23.90
N LEU A 71 8.77 -16.85 23.77
CA LEU A 71 7.95 -16.40 24.90
C LEU A 71 6.86 -17.39 25.33
N ASP A 72 6.52 -18.36 24.47
CA ASP A 72 5.50 -19.39 24.73
C ASP A 72 6.10 -20.67 25.36
N GLN A 73 7.38 -20.64 25.71
CA GLN A 73 8.09 -21.68 26.49
C GLN A 73 8.18 -21.30 27.96
#